data_AF-A0AAW0CNW0-F1
#
_entry.id   AF-A0AAW0CNW0-F1
#
_cell.length_a   1.000
_cell.length_b   1.000
_cell.length_c   1.000
_cell.angle_alpha   90.00
_cell.angle_beta   90.00
_cell.angle_gamma   90.00
#
_symmetry.space_group_name_H-M   'P 1'
#
loop_
_entity.id
_entity.type
_entity.pdbx_description
1 polymer ?
#
loop_
_entity_poly.entity_id
_entity_poly.type
_entity_poly.pdbx_seq_one_letter_code
_entity_poly.pdbx_strand_id
1 'polypeptide(L)'
;MKGEGIENKDSQLSEVQTQTQTKTASMLNVRTLAVACCLSYAVFKYVHAVTPQPVRDRGKFLQAVPQAVFVDPHSFAVMGPNATFRTSSSDPRTFFNPTSTEPPFFQVFDEAFLSILGESASIHQVAVNNTFAFAHEAPIYNEETDELFFASNDGGALGNSDIDHNNVVSKISMTEVERQLAEAINGTVDVPVTPLDLPDSVQMTNGGTGPYNSSLLLITSGRGPLPPSIVLVDPVSPNNATVVLDNYFGRQFNSLNDIKVHPSGKIFFTDVTSVHDSARYGFINRFRPAPLMPNQVYQFDPVTRATRVVASDFDKPNGIAFDAAGTTAYVTDTGTAGGDQTEPASIYAFDVDPVTHAFKNRRVLAYADAGVPDGIQVDTNGNVYSGCGDGVQVWDSTGILLGKFFLGTTSANMVFAGEGRLVILAETKIFVAKIAASGFPLGNRS
;
A
#
# COMPACT_ATOMS: atom_id res chain seq x y z
N MET A 1 57.50 -2.14 59.96
CA MET A 1 57.13 -1.25 61.09
C MET A 1 55.62 -1.15 61.11
N LYS A 2 55.04 -1.43 62.29
CA LYS A 2 53.70 -1.12 62.84
C LYS A 2 52.71 -0.41 61.89
N GLY A 3 51.45 -0.81 61.73
CA GLY A 3 50.55 -1.47 62.67
C GLY A 3 49.31 -0.58 62.89
N GLU A 4 48.14 -1.13 62.58
CA GLU A 4 46.83 -0.96 63.26
C GLU A 4 46.11 0.41 63.32
N GLY A 5 44.77 0.33 63.20
CA GLY A 5 43.84 1.42 63.48
C GLY A 5 42.44 1.20 62.93
N ILE A 6 41.78 0.10 63.31
CA ILE A 6 40.32 -0.08 63.21
C ILE A 6 39.70 0.60 64.43
N GLU A 7 38.63 1.38 64.24
CA GLU A 7 37.62 1.48 65.29
C GLU A 7 36.21 1.54 64.69
N ASN A 8 35.42 0.58 65.13
CA ASN A 8 34.02 0.34 64.85
C ASN A 8 33.37 0.13 66.23
N LYS A 9 32.14 0.61 66.43
CA LYS A 9 31.13 0.26 67.46
C LYS A 9 30.34 1.50 67.89
N ASP A 10 29.12 1.42 68.39
CA ASP A 10 27.95 0.56 68.21
C ASP A 10 26.94 1.05 69.26
N SER A 11 25.65 0.82 69.00
CA SER A 11 24.58 0.66 70.00
C SER A 11 24.05 1.96 70.68
N GLN A 12 22.76 2.14 70.98
CA GLN A 12 21.75 1.19 71.42
C GLN A 12 20.31 1.54 70.99
N LEU A 13 19.52 0.47 70.95
CA LEU A 13 18.07 0.31 70.87
C LEU A 13 17.28 1.02 71.98
N SER A 14 16.02 1.38 71.70
CA SER A 14 14.86 0.93 72.51
C SER A 14 13.52 1.22 71.82
N GLU A 15 12.74 0.16 71.60
CA GLU A 15 11.28 0.18 71.40
C GLU A 15 10.57 0.31 72.76
N VAL A 16 9.35 0.87 72.77
CA VAL A 16 8.09 0.38 73.42
C VAL A 16 6.98 1.40 73.05
N GLN A 17 6.04 1.13 72.14
CA GLN A 17 4.76 0.39 72.26
C GLN A 17 3.53 1.19 72.78
N THR A 18 2.50 1.24 71.90
CA THR A 18 1.02 1.19 72.14
C THR A 18 0.25 2.30 72.87
N GLN A 19 -0.76 2.86 72.18
CA GLN A 19 -2.22 2.73 72.44
C GLN A 19 -3.02 3.53 71.39
N THR A 20 -3.73 2.90 70.45
CA THR A 20 -5.18 2.57 70.45
C THR A 20 -6.13 3.72 70.85
N GLN A 21 -6.92 4.24 69.90
CA GLN A 21 -8.37 4.40 70.09
C GLN A 21 -9.14 4.58 68.77
N THR A 22 -10.03 3.61 68.54
CA THR A 22 -11.19 3.57 67.67
C THR A 22 -12.37 4.32 68.30
N LYS A 23 -13.29 4.83 67.45
CA LYS A 23 -14.78 4.89 67.57
C LYS A 23 -15.33 6.12 66.82
N THR A 24 -16.50 6.15 66.17
CA THR A 24 -17.44 5.15 65.62
C THR A 24 -18.42 5.91 64.71
N ALA A 25 -19.07 5.15 63.82
CA ALA A 25 -20.15 5.48 62.90
C ALA A 25 -21.28 6.42 63.38
N SER A 26 -21.93 7.07 62.43
CA SER A 26 -23.39 7.19 62.43
C SER A 26 -23.94 6.96 61.01
N MET A 27 -24.81 5.96 60.88
CA MET A 27 -25.71 5.78 59.75
C MET A 27 -26.87 6.77 59.89
N LEU A 28 -27.30 7.38 58.78
CA LEU A 28 -28.73 7.57 58.55
C LEU A 28 -29.04 7.30 57.08
N ASN A 29 -29.88 6.29 56.90
CA ASN A 29 -30.45 5.85 55.64
C ASN A 29 -31.83 6.51 55.47
N VAL A 30 -32.45 6.35 54.28
CA VAL A 30 -33.89 6.50 53.95
C VAL A 30 -34.28 7.68 53.01
N ARG A 31 -34.42 7.33 51.72
CA ARG A 31 -35.49 7.66 50.72
C ARG A 31 -35.66 9.14 50.33
N THR A 32 -35.71 9.54 49.05
CA THR A 32 -36.64 9.13 47.97
C THR A 32 -36.10 9.77 46.66
N LEU A 33 -35.88 9.08 45.54
CA LEU A 33 -36.87 8.87 44.48
C LEU A 33 -36.40 7.75 43.52
N ALA A 34 -37.20 6.70 43.39
CA ALA A 34 -37.12 5.72 42.33
C ALA A 34 -38.39 5.85 41.48
N VAL A 35 -38.26 6.36 40.24
CA VAL A 35 -39.15 6.26 39.06
C VAL A 35 -38.26 6.75 37.89
N ALA A 36 -37.96 6.10 36.76
CA ALA A 36 -38.39 4.91 36.04
C ALA A 36 -37.16 4.40 35.25
N CYS A 37 -36.81 3.11 35.28
CA CYS A 37 -37.19 2.09 34.29
C CYS A 37 -37.00 2.48 32.80
N CYS A 38 -36.06 1.77 32.16
CA CYS A 38 -36.23 1.15 30.84
C CYS A 38 -36.66 2.04 29.68
N LEU A 39 -35.72 2.77 29.09
CA LEU A 39 -35.64 3.25 27.70
C LEU A 39 -34.30 4.00 27.67
N SER A 40 -33.24 3.66 26.94
CA SER A 40 -33.04 2.98 25.67
C SER A 40 -31.50 3.01 25.47
N TYR A 41 -30.72 1.94 25.42
CA TYR A 41 -30.64 0.87 24.40
C TYR A 41 -30.89 1.27 22.94
N ALA A 42 -30.86 2.58 22.66
CA ALA A 42 -30.82 3.17 21.33
C ALA A 42 -29.84 4.34 21.39
N VAL A 43 -29.16 4.64 20.28
CA VAL A 43 -28.07 5.63 20.14
C VAL A 43 -26.67 5.09 20.48
N PHE A 44 -26.22 4.10 19.71
CA PHE A 44 -25.03 4.22 18.84
C PHE A 44 -25.10 3.10 17.79
N LYS A 45 -26.22 3.04 17.06
CA LYS A 45 -26.27 2.44 15.72
C LYS A 45 -25.87 3.55 14.75
N TYR A 46 -24.57 3.74 14.58
CA TYR A 46 -23.98 4.38 13.41
C TYR A 46 -22.65 3.68 13.10
N VAL A 47 -22.74 2.38 12.94
CA VAL A 47 -21.88 1.66 12.00
C VAL A 47 -22.86 1.25 10.93
N HIS A 48 -22.76 1.83 9.73
CA HIS A 48 -23.33 1.22 8.54
C HIS A 48 -22.54 -0.07 8.28
N ALA A 49 -22.76 -1.07 9.12
CA ALA A 49 -22.61 -2.44 8.70
C ALA A 49 -23.75 -2.62 7.70
N VAL A 50 -23.43 -2.51 6.42
CA VAL A 50 -24.26 -3.06 5.36
C VAL A 50 -24.55 -4.48 5.81
N THR A 51 -25.77 -4.73 6.28
CA THR A 51 -26.25 -6.09 6.52
C THR A 51 -26.00 -6.84 5.21
N PRO A 52 -25.21 -7.92 5.19
CA PRO A 52 -25.15 -8.76 4.01
C PRO A 52 -26.58 -9.22 3.80
N GLN A 53 -27.23 -8.73 2.75
CA GLN A 53 -28.43 -9.36 2.27
C GLN A 53 -28.03 -10.82 2.05
N PRO A 54 -28.73 -11.81 2.63
CA PRO A 54 -28.40 -13.19 2.36
C PRO A 54 -28.61 -13.40 0.87
N VAL A 55 -27.53 -13.49 0.11
CA VAL A 55 -27.59 -13.82 -1.31
C VAL A 55 -28.06 -15.27 -1.37
N ARG A 56 -29.39 -15.44 -1.42
CA ARG A 56 -30.08 -16.73 -1.52
C ARG A 56 -29.81 -17.45 -2.86
N ASP A 57 -28.78 -17.05 -3.59
CA ASP A 57 -28.48 -17.55 -4.94
C ASP A 57 -26.97 -17.49 -5.25
N ARG A 58 -26.11 -17.92 -4.31
CA ARG A 58 -24.63 -17.99 -4.49
C ARG A 58 -24.23 -18.62 -5.82
N GLY A 59 -24.96 -19.68 -6.22
CA GLY A 59 -24.71 -20.42 -7.46
C GLY A 59 -25.00 -19.62 -8.73
N LYS A 60 -25.99 -18.71 -8.74
CA LYS A 60 -26.27 -17.87 -9.92
C LYS A 60 -25.33 -16.66 -10.03
N PHE A 61 -24.93 -16.06 -8.91
CA PHE A 61 -24.05 -14.87 -8.96
C PHE A 61 -22.64 -15.21 -9.42
N LEU A 62 -22.11 -16.37 -8.99
CA LEU A 62 -20.82 -16.89 -9.48
C LEU A 62 -20.85 -17.32 -10.95
N GLN A 63 -22.01 -17.75 -11.46
CA GLN A 63 -22.18 -18.02 -12.90
C GLN A 63 -22.27 -16.74 -13.75
N ALA A 64 -22.53 -15.59 -13.14
CA ALA A 64 -22.84 -14.36 -13.86
C ALA A 64 -21.62 -13.45 -14.09
N VAL A 65 -20.60 -13.48 -13.21
CA VAL A 65 -19.39 -12.64 -13.37
C VAL A 65 -18.38 -13.35 -14.28
N PRO A 66 -18.09 -12.83 -15.48
CA PRO A 66 -17.09 -13.43 -16.38
C PRO A 66 -15.71 -13.51 -15.70
N GLN A 67 -14.96 -14.58 -16.00
CA GLN A 67 -13.61 -14.83 -15.46
C GLN A 67 -13.55 -14.99 -13.92
N ALA A 68 -14.66 -15.00 -13.19
CA ALA A 68 -14.65 -15.22 -11.75
C ALA A 68 -14.61 -16.71 -11.38
N VAL A 69 -13.76 -17.05 -10.41
CA VAL A 69 -13.62 -18.41 -9.89
C VAL A 69 -13.66 -18.36 -8.37
N PHE A 70 -14.64 -19.02 -7.78
CA PHE A 70 -14.76 -19.11 -6.34
C PHE A 70 -13.81 -20.15 -5.75
N VAL A 71 -13.11 -19.76 -4.68
CA VAL A 71 -12.21 -20.62 -3.92
C VAL A 71 -12.74 -20.70 -2.50
N ASP A 72 -13.41 -21.81 -2.18
CA ASP A 72 -14.03 -22.03 -0.88
C ASP A 72 -12.97 -22.15 0.23
N PRO A 73 -12.94 -21.24 1.23
CA PRO A 73 -12.04 -21.33 2.38
C PRO A 73 -12.08 -22.66 3.12
N HIS A 74 -13.23 -23.34 3.15
CA HIS A 74 -13.35 -24.65 3.79
C HIS A 74 -12.52 -25.74 3.08
N SER A 75 -12.28 -25.58 1.78
CA SER A 75 -11.55 -26.56 0.97
C SER A 75 -10.04 -26.58 1.26
N PHE A 76 -9.48 -25.49 1.79
CA PHE A 76 -8.05 -25.35 2.06
C PHE A 76 -7.72 -25.01 3.52
N ALA A 77 -8.73 -24.82 4.38
CA ALA A 77 -8.54 -24.67 5.82
C ALA A 77 -7.91 -25.91 6.47
N VAL A 78 -8.17 -27.11 5.92
CA VAL A 78 -7.59 -28.38 6.39
C VAL A 78 -7.08 -29.19 5.19
N MET A 79 -5.76 -29.23 5.01
CA MET A 79 -5.14 -29.89 3.87
C MET A 79 -5.01 -31.43 4.03
N GLY A 80 -4.95 -31.93 5.27
CA GLY A 80 -4.87 -33.36 5.56
C GLY A 80 -3.45 -33.96 5.49
N PRO A 81 -3.29 -35.26 5.84
CA PRO A 81 -1.99 -35.87 6.12
C PRO A 81 -1.09 -36.08 4.88
N ASN A 82 -1.65 -36.04 3.67
CA ASN A 82 -0.93 -36.30 2.42
C ASN A 82 -0.81 -35.04 1.54
N ALA A 83 -1.10 -33.86 2.08
CA ALA A 83 -1.01 -32.63 1.32
C ALA A 83 0.43 -32.16 1.13
N THR A 84 0.67 -31.49 0.02
CA THR A 84 1.89 -30.73 -0.24
C THR A 84 1.65 -29.28 0.16
N PHE A 85 2.53 -28.75 1.02
CA PHE A 85 2.51 -27.34 1.41
C PHE A 85 3.37 -26.52 0.45
N ARG A 86 2.94 -25.30 0.14
CA ARG A 86 3.78 -24.32 -0.55
C ARG A 86 4.99 -24.02 0.33
N THR A 87 6.17 -23.99 -0.28
CA THR A 87 7.45 -23.68 0.41
C THR A 87 8.01 -22.32 0.02
N SER A 88 7.32 -21.62 -0.89
CA SER A 88 7.72 -20.30 -1.38
C SER A 88 6.46 -19.46 -1.59
N SER A 89 6.47 -18.24 -1.08
CA SER A 89 5.50 -17.21 -1.44
C SER A 89 5.87 -16.50 -2.74
N SER A 90 7.12 -16.58 -3.19
CA SER A 90 7.64 -15.78 -4.33
C SER A 90 7.88 -16.59 -5.61
N ASP A 91 7.70 -17.92 -5.59
CA ASP A 91 7.87 -18.75 -6.78
C ASP A 91 6.54 -18.82 -7.56
N PRO A 92 6.47 -18.26 -8.78
CA PRO A 92 5.24 -18.20 -9.55
C PRO A 92 4.67 -19.56 -9.93
N ARG A 93 5.49 -20.61 -9.94
CA ARG A 93 5.03 -22.00 -10.19
C ARG A 93 4.22 -22.57 -9.03
N THR A 94 4.24 -21.89 -7.89
CA THR A 94 3.62 -22.35 -6.64
C THR A 94 2.58 -21.37 -6.10
N PHE A 95 2.24 -20.30 -6.83
CA PHE A 95 1.17 -19.40 -6.42
C PHE A 95 -0.15 -20.16 -6.20
N PHE A 96 -0.95 -19.66 -5.26
CA PHE A 96 -2.16 -20.35 -4.83
C PHE A 96 -3.26 -20.28 -5.89
N ASN A 97 -3.31 -21.28 -6.76
CA ASN A 97 -4.33 -21.44 -7.79
C ASN A 97 -4.91 -22.87 -7.75
N PRO A 98 -5.72 -23.20 -6.72
CA PRO A 98 -6.18 -24.57 -6.50
C PRO A 98 -7.14 -25.09 -7.58
N THR A 99 -7.71 -24.20 -8.39
CA THR A 99 -8.60 -24.55 -9.50
C THR A 99 -7.85 -24.74 -10.82
N SER A 100 -6.54 -24.47 -10.85
CA SER A 100 -5.71 -24.50 -12.06
C SER A 100 -6.31 -23.67 -13.21
N THR A 101 -6.98 -22.57 -12.88
CA THR A 101 -7.59 -21.68 -13.87
C THR A 101 -6.49 -20.89 -14.57
N GLU A 102 -6.58 -20.78 -15.90
CA GLU A 102 -5.61 -20.00 -16.68
C GLU A 102 -5.74 -18.50 -16.39
N PRO A 103 -4.64 -17.80 -16.02
CA PRO A 103 -4.65 -16.34 -15.86
C PRO A 103 -4.82 -15.58 -17.18
N PRO A 104 -5.39 -14.35 -17.16
CA PRO A 104 -5.88 -13.63 -15.98
C PRO A 104 -7.34 -13.99 -15.63
N PHE A 105 -7.63 -14.04 -14.33
CA PHE A 105 -8.98 -14.30 -13.82
C PHE A 105 -9.22 -13.65 -12.44
N PHE A 106 -10.47 -13.57 -12.00
CA PHE A 106 -10.80 -13.10 -10.66
C PHE A 106 -10.90 -14.28 -9.69
N GLN A 107 -10.00 -14.37 -8.72
CA GLN A 107 -10.05 -15.39 -7.68
C GLN A 107 -10.86 -14.87 -6.50
N VAL A 108 -12.03 -15.44 -6.26
CA VAL A 108 -13.01 -14.97 -5.26
C VAL A 108 -12.91 -15.82 -3.99
N PHE A 109 -12.57 -15.20 -2.85
CA PHE A 109 -12.51 -15.87 -1.54
C PHE A 109 -13.72 -15.52 -0.67
N ASP A 110 -14.22 -14.29 -0.80
CA ASP A 110 -15.41 -13.78 -0.12
C ASP A 110 -16.39 -13.17 -1.12
N GLU A 111 -17.68 -13.32 -0.86
CA GLU A 111 -18.74 -12.81 -1.73
C GLU A 111 -18.80 -11.29 -1.80
N ALA A 112 -18.29 -10.57 -0.79
CA ALA A 112 -18.18 -9.12 -0.84
C ALA A 112 -17.31 -8.66 -2.03
N PHE A 113 -16.38 -9.48 -2.52
CA PHE A 113 -15.61 -9.19 -3.72
C PHE A 113 -16.48 -9.07 -4.98
N LEU A 114 -17.62 -9.75 -5.04
CA LEU A 114 -18.52 -9.67 -6.19
C LEU A 114 -19.14 -8.27 -6.33
N SER A 115 -19.25 -7.51 -5.23
CA SER A 115 -19.70 -6.11 -5.27
C SER A 115 -18.62 -5.16 -5.80
N ILE A 116 -17.34 -5.51 -5.60
CA ILE A 116 -16.20 -4.81 -6.21
C ILE A 116 -16.17 -5.05 -7.71
N LEU A 117 -16.33 -6.31 -8.12
CA LEU A 117 -16.29 -6.72 -9.53
C LEU A 117 -17.49 -6.16 -10.31
N GLY A 118 -18.71 -6.34 -9.81
CA GLY A 118 -19.92 -6.10 -10.59
C GLY A 118 -20.21 -7.20 -11.62
N GLU A 119 -21.41 -7.17 -12.19
CA GLU A 119 -21.91 -8.26 -13.05
C GLU A 119 -21.15 -8.39 -14.38
N SER A 120 -20.66 -7.27 -14.92
CA SER A 120 -19.97 -7.21 -16.22
C SER A 120 -18.44 -7.17 -16.08
N ALA A 121 -17.90 -7.63 -14.96
CA ALA A 121 -16.47 -7.52 -14.71
C ALA A 121 -15.65 -8.28 -15.77
N SER A 122 -14.51 -7.71 -16.15
CA SER A 122 -13.58 -8.36 -17.07
C SER A 122 -12.16 -7.88 -16.82
N ILE A 123 -11.17 -8.66 -17.22
CA ILE A 123 -9.75 -8.28 -17.14
C ILE A 123 -9.02 -8.65 -18.42
N HIS A 124 -8.33 -7.66 -18.98
CA HIS A 124 -7.72 -7.71 -20.31
C HIS A 124 -6.28 -7.25 -20.27
N GLN A 125 -5.39 -7.94 -20.98
CA GLN A 125 -4.06 -7.41 -21.27
C GLN A 125 -4.18 -6.36 -22.37
N VAL A 126 -3.62 -5.17 -22.15
CA VAL A 126 -3.77 -4.02 -23.07
C VAL A 126 -2.46 -3.51 -23.66
N ALA A 127 -1.32 -3.87 -23.07
CA ALA A 127 0.00 -3.57 -23.62
C ALA A 127 1.01 -4.62 -23.17
N VAL A 128 2.01 -4.93 -24.01
CA VAL A 128 3.05 -5.93 -23.67
C VAL A 128 4.42 -5.58 -24.25
N ASN A 129 5.47 -5.81 -23.47
CA ASN A 129 6.85 -5.79 -23.93
C ASN A 129 7.66 -6.83 -23.14
N ASN A 130 7.96 -7.97 -23.77
CA ASN A 130 8.61 -9.09 -23.08
C ASN A 130 10.11 -8.90 -22.81
N THR A 131 10.73 -7.84 -23.34
CA THR A 131 12.18 -7.60 -23.20
C THR A 131 12.50 -6.46 -22.24
N PHE A 132 11.48 -5.74 -21.76
CA PHE A 132 11.63 -4.54 -20.96
C PHE A 132 10.47 -4.44 -19.99
N ALA A 133 10.77 -4.33 -18.70
CA ALA A 133 9.77 -4.11 -17.65
C ALA A 133 9.26 -2.66 -17.67
N PHE A 134 8.56 -2.31 -18.75
CA PHE A 134 8.14 -0.95 -19.07
C PHE A 134 7.00 -0.43 -18.18
N ALA A 135 6.26 -1.33 -17.53
CA ALA A 135 5.07 -1.05 -16.72
C ALA A 135 5.28 -1.59 -15.31
N HIS A 136 6.04 -0.87 -14.50
CA HIS A 136 6.38 -1.28 -13.14
C HIS A 136 5.58 -0.43 -12.13
N GLU A 137 5.79 0.88 -12.13
CA GLU A 137 5.47 1.73 -10.98
C GLU A 137 4.88 3.10 -11.39
N ALA A 138 4.60 3.97 -10.41
CA ALA A 138 4.04 5.32 -10.61
C ALA A 138 2.76 5.43 -11.46
N PRO A 139 1.74 4.55 -11.34
CA PRO A 139 0.53 4.70 -12.13
C PRO A 139 -0.24 5.96 -11.72
N ILE A 140 -0.35 6.92 -12.64
CA ILE A 140 -1.10 8.17 -12.46
C ILE A 140 -2.14 8.29 -13.57
N TYR A 141 -3.41 8.36 -13.22
CA TYR A 141 -4.48 8.61 -14.18
C TYR A 141 -4.84 10.10 -14.24
N ASN A 142 -4.73 10.69 -15.44
CA ASN A 142 -5.18 12.04 -15.72
C ASN A 142 -6.57 12.00 -16.37
N GLU A 143 -7.59 12.40 -15.61
CA GLU A 143 -8.98 12.42 -16.06
C GLU A 143 -9.24 13.45 -17.18
N GLU A 144 -8.52 14.58 -17.18
CA GLU A 144 -8.74 15.64 -18.18
C GLU A 144 -8.36 15.20 -19.60
N THR A 145 -7.33 14.35 -19.73
CA THR A 145 -6.85 13.84 -21.02
C THR A 145 -7.21 12.38 -21.27
N ASP A 146 -7.79 11.70 -20.28
CA ASP A 146 -8.03 10.25 -20.28
C ASP A 146 -6.76 9.45 -20.59
N GLU A 147 -5.64 9.85 -19.99
CA GLU A 147 -4.32 9.23 -20.15
C GLU A 147 -3.85 8.63 -18.83
N LEU A 148 -3.16 7.50 -18.93
CA LEU A 148 -2.46 6.87 -17.82
C LEU A 148 -0.95 7.03 -18.01
N PHE A 149 -0.28 7.56 -17.01
CA PHE A 149 1.18 7.67 -16.91
C PHE A 149 1.72 6.60 -15.96
N PHE A 150 2.94 6.13 -16.19
CA PHE A 150 3.62 5.12 -15.38
C PHE A 150 5.12 5.11 -15.66
N ALA A 151 5.89 4.48 -14.77
CA ALA A 151 7.33 4.32 -14.88
C ALA A 151 7.70 2.85 -15.13
N SER A 152 8.76 2.66 -15.93
CA SER A 152 9.42 1.36 -16.06
C SER A 152 10.25 1.04 -14.82
N ASN A 153 10.60 -0.23 -14.63
CA ASN A 153 11.43 -0.68 -13.51
C ASN A 153 12.76 0.10 -13.43
N ASP A 154 13.09 0.63 -12.25
CA ASP A 154 14.33 1.35 -11.97
C ASP A 154 15.45 0.37 -11.57
N GLY A 155 15.78 -0.53 -12.50
CA GLY A 155 16.88 -1.49 -12.39
C GLY A 155 16.44 -2.96 -12.48
N GLY A 156 17.28 -3.85 -11.95
CA GLY A 156 17.01 -5.29 -11.99
C GLY A 156 17.18 -5.94 -13.38
N ALA A 157 16.83 -7.23 -13.47
CA ALA A 157 17.16 -8.06 -14.65
C ALA A 157 16.44 -7.67 -15.95
N LEU A 158 15.29 -6.97 -15.87
CA LEU A 158 14.51 -6.51 -17.02
C LEU A 158 14.37 -4.97 -17.08
N GLY A 159 14.83 -4.25 -16.05
CA GLY A 159 14.96 -2.80 -16.11
C GLY A 159 16.29 -2.46 -16.75
N ASN A 160 16.24 -1.94 -17.98
CA ASN A 160 17.41 -1.53 -18.75
C ASN A 160 18.00 -0.19 -18.26
N SER A 161 18.04 0.00 -16.94
CA SER A 161 18.50 1.20 -16.25
C SER A 161 19.55 0.82 -15.22
N ASP A 162 20.56 1.67 -15.06
CA ASP A 162 21.70 1.47 -14.18
C ASP A 162 22.28 2.83 -13.76
N ILE A 163 23.53 2.86 -13.28
CA ILE A 163 24.13 4.14 -12.90
C ILE A 163 24.28 5.12 -14.07
N ASP A 164 24.39 4.62 -15.31
CA ASP A 164 24.62 5.40 -16.51
C ASP A 164 23.33 5.63 -17.32
N HIS A 165 22.34 4.75 -17.19
CA HIS A 165 21.08 4.77 -17.93
C HIS A 165 19.87 5.00 -17.03
N ASN A 166 19.03 5.98 -17.38
CA ASN A 166 17.81 6.28 -16.65
C ASN A 166 16.67 5.30 -16.98
N ASN A 167 15.69 5.16 -16.09
CA ASN A 167 14.42 4.50 -16.41
C ASN A 167 13.50 5.44 -17.21
N VAL A 168 12.38 4.91 -17.72
CA VAL A 168 11.51 5.61 -18.66
C VAL A 168 10.13 5.82 -18.04
N VAL A 169 9.67 7.06 -18.03
CA VAL A 169 8.26 7.39 -17.76
C VAL A 169 7.51 7.41 -19.08
N SER A 170 6.38 6.71 -19.15
CA SER A 170 5.57 6.56 -20.35
C SER A 170 4.10 6.82 -20.07
N LYS A 171 3.30 6.90 -21.13
CA LYS A 171 1.85 6.97 -21.06
C LYS A 171 1.15 6.11 -22.10
N ILE A 172 -0.09 5.75 -21.80
CA ILE A 172 -1.06 5.15 -22.73
C ILE A 172 -2.36 5.98 -22.72
N SER A 173 -3.08 5.97 -23.84
CA SER A 173 -4.43 6.56 -23.93
C SER A 173 -5.48 5.54 -23.52
N MET A 174 -6.29 5.87 -22.52
CA MET A 174 -7.38 4.99 -22.07
C MET A 174 -8.52 4.97 -23.09
N THR A 175 -8.75 6.06 -23.81
CA THR A 175 -9.69 6.09 -24.94
C THR A 175 -9.30 5.11 -26.04
N GLU A 176 -8.00 5.00 -26.36
CA GLU A 176 -7.51 4.02 -27.33
C GLU A 176 -7.64 2.57 -26.81
N VAL A 177 -7.43 2.35 -25.51
CA VAL A 177 -7.69 1.06 -24.86
C VAL A 177 -9.15 0.65 -25.05
N GLU A 178 -10.11 1.53 -24.75
CA GLU A 178 -11.54 1.23 -24.93
C GLU A 178 -11.87 0.89 -26.39
N ARG A 179 -11.34 1.69 -27.32
CA ARG A 179 -11.58 1.51 -28.76
C ARG A 179 -11.09 0.14 -29.22
N GLN A 180 -9.86 -0.23 -28.87
CA GLN A 180 -9.32 -1.53 -29.27
C GLN A 180 -10.03 -2.70 -28.59
N LEU A 181 -10.38 -2.58 -27.30
CA LEU A 181 -11.10 -3.65 -26.58
C LEU A 181 -12.48 -3.91 -27.18
N ALA A 182 -13.19 -2.86 -27.62
CA ALA A 182 -14.47 -3.00 -28.30
C ALA A 182 -14.38 -3.72 -29.66
N GLU A 183 -13.22 -3.67 -30.31
CA GLU A 183 -12.94 -4.32 -31.60
C GLU A 183 -12.32 -5.72 -31.45
N ALA A 184 -11.86 -6.08 -30.24
CA ALA A 184 -11.09 -7.29 -29.99
C ALA A 184 -11.99 -8.54 -29.96
N ILE A 185 -11.67 -9.53 -30.79
CA ILE A 185 -12.37 -10.83 -30.81
C ILE A 185 -12.01 -11.71 -29.60
N ASN A 186 -10.78 -11.58 -29.09
CA ASN A 186 -10.25 -12.39 -27.98
C ASN A 186 -9.92 -11.58 -26.71
N GLY A 187 -10.29 -10.29 -26.67
CA GLY A 187 -10.10 -9.45 -25.48
C GLY A 187 -8.66 -9.10 -25.10
N THR A 188 -7.66 -9.41 -25.93
CA THR A 188 -6.28 -8.91 -25.75
C THR A 188 -5.98 -7.86 -26.80
N VAL A 189 -5.42 -6.73 -26.36
CA VAL A 189 -5.03 -5.61 -27.23
C VAL A 189 -3.61 -5.16 -26.90
N ASP A 190 -3.02 -4.37 -27.78
CA ASP A 190 -1.67 -3.83 -27.60
C ASP A 190 -1.67 -2.36 -28.04
N VAL A 191 -1.98 -1.49 -27.08
CA VAL A 191 -2.07 -0.05 -27.32
C VAL A 191 -0.67 0.57 -27.38
N PRO A 192 -0.48 1.64 -28.17
CA PRO A 192 0.80 2.34 -28.21
C PRO A 192 1.19 2.91 -26.84
N VAL A 193 2.43 2.64 -26.43
CA VAL A 193 3.07 3.23 -25.25
C VAL A 193 3.96 4.37 -25.70
N THR A 194 3.72 5.57 -25.18
CA THR A 194 4.46 6.79 -25.57
C THR A 194 5.37 7.23 -24.42
N PRO A 195 6.71 7.26 -24.59
CA PRO A 195 7.59 7.79 -23.56
C PRO A 195 7.45 9.31 -23.43
N LEU A 196 7.68 9.83 -22.22
CA LEU A 196 7.82 11.26 -21.96
C LEU A 196 9.27 11.70 -22.18
N ASP A 197 9.46 12.93 -22.65
CA ASP A 197 10.78 13.54 -22.78
C ASP A 197 11.11 14.29 -21.48
N LEU A 198 11.74 13.60 -20.54
CA LEU A 198 12.07 14.15 -19.22
C LEU A 198 13.55 14.47 -19.11
N PRO A 199 13.93 15.59 -18.47
CA PRO A 199 15.33 15.91 -18.24
C PRO A 199 15.95 14.90 -17.27
N ASP A 200 17.27 14.75 -17.33
CA ASP A 200 18.01 13.77 -16.50
C ASP A 200 17.90 14.02 -14.99
N SER A 201 17.45 15.21 -14.58
CA SER A 201 17.12 15.49 -13.18
C SER A 201 15.93 14.67 -12.66
N VAL A 202 15.07 14.17 -13.55
CA VAL A 202 13.99 13.22 -13.24
C VAL A 202 14.49 11.80 -13.48
N GLN A 203 15.38 11.36 -12.60
CA GLN A 203 16.01 10.05 -12.70
C GLN A 203 15.25 8.97 -11.92
N MET A 204 15.43 7.70 -12.27
CA MET A 204 14.94 6.51 -11.55
C MET A 204 13.57 6.74 -10.89
N THR A 205 12.60 7.17 -11.69
CA THR A 205 11.24 7.45 -11.20
C THR A 205 10.67 6.15 -10.70
N ASN A 206 10.37 6.08 -9.41
CA ASN A 206 9.78 4.89 -8.82
C ASN A 206 8.29 5.15 -8.67
N GLY A 207 7.83 5.78 -7.59
CA GLY A 207 6.43 6.11 -7.38
C GLY A 207 5.93 7.41 -8.00
N GLY A 208 4.61 7.61 -7.92
CA GLY A 208 3.95 8.77 -8.48
C GLY A 208 2.51 8.90 -8.02
N THR A 209 2.03 10.14 -7.96
CA THR A 209 0.64 10.45 -7.63
C THR A 209 0.16 11.70 -8.35
N GLY A 210 -1.15 11.88 -8.45
CA GLY A 210 -1.77 13.06 -9.03
C GLY A 210 -2.85 12.75 -10.07
N PRO A 211 -3.17 13.72 -10.94
CA PRO A 211 -2.57 15.05 -11.01
C PRO A 211 -2.70 15.86 -9.70
N TYR A 212 -1.63 16.54 -9.30
CA TYR A 212 -1.57 17.48 -8.17
C TYR A 212 -1.34 18.87 -8.74
N ASN A 213 -2.36 19.75 -8.64
CA ASN A 213 -2.37 21.07 -9.31
C ASN A 213 -2.00 20.96 -10.80
N SER A 214 -2.70 20.08 -11.52
CA SER A 214 -2.50 19.76 -12.95
C SER A 214 -1.14 19.17 -13.33
N SER A 215 -0.24 18.92 -12.36
CA SER A 215 1.06 18.30 -12.60
C SER A 215 1.05 16.83 -12.18
N LEU A 216 1.85 15.99 -12.82
CA LEU A 216 2.24 14.72 -12.25
C LEU A 216 3.18 15.00 -11.07
N LEU A 217 2.95 14.36 -9.92
CA LEU A 217 3.88 14.41 -8.78
C LEU A 217 4.65 13.10 -8.75
N LEU A 218 5.87 13.12 -9.27
CA LEU A 218 6.74 11.96 -9.35
C LEU A 218 7.74 11.96 -8.19
N ILE A 219 8.19 10.78 -7.79
CA ILE A 219 9.27 10.62 -6.82
C ILE A 219 10.36 9.72 -7.41
N THR A 220 11.60 9.99 -7.05
CA THR A 220 12.78 9.42 -7.71
C THR A 220 13.70 8.73 -6.72
N SER A 221 14.24 7.56 -7.09
CA SER A 221 15.14 6.74 -6.25
C SER A 221 16.56 7.31 -6.08
N GLY A 222 16.93 8.33 -6.86
CA GLY A 222 18.31 8.84 -6.93
C GLY A 222 19.15 8.06 -7.94
N ARG A 223 20.19 8.69 -8.53
CA ARG A 223 21.10 8.01 -9.46
C ARG A 223 22.50 8.61 -9.41
N GLY A 224 23.47 7.85 -8.91
CA GLY A 224 24.84 8.28 -8.69
C GLY A 224 24.89 9.57 -7.85
N PRO A 225 25.44 10.68 -8.39
CA PRO A 225 25.50 11.97 -7.69
C PRO A 225 24.15 12.70 -7.61
N LEU A 226 23.15 12.31 -8.42
CA LEU A 226 21.83 12.92 -8.42
C LEU A 226 21.03 12.40 -7.21
N PRO A 227 20.58 13.28 -6.30
CA PRO A 227 19.85 12.86 -5.12
C PRO A 227 18.43 12.38 -5.47
N PRO A 228 17.84 11.49 -4.64
CA PRO A 228 16.41 11.21 -4.68
C PRO A 228 15.62 12.49 -4.43
N SER A 229 14.50 12.65 -5.14
CA SER A 229 13.73 13.89 -5.16
C SER A 229 12.25 13.69 -5.45
N ILE A 230 11.44 14.64 -5.03
CA ILE A 230 10.05 14.83 -5.45
C ILE A 230 10.03 15.89 -6.56
N VAL A 231 9.34 15.59 -7.65
CA VAL A 231 9.34 16.40 -8.88
C VAL A 231 7.90 16.64 -9.35
N LEU A 232 7.59 17.88 -9.67
CA LEU A 232 6.39 18.24 -10.44
C LEU A 232 6.72 18.16 -11.93
N VAL A 233 5.92 17.43 -12.69
CA VAL A 233 6.08 17.28 -14.14
C VAL A 233 4.79 17.70 -14.84
N ASP A 234 4.89 18.57 -15.83
CA ASP A 234 3.76 18.89 -16.72
C ASP A 234 3.40 17.64 -17.54
N PRO A 235 2.14 17.14 -17.49
CA PRO A 235 1.73 15.99 -18.30
C PRO A 235 1.75 16.29 -19.81
N VAL A 236 1.77 17.56 -20.21
CA VAL A 236 1.77 18.01 -21.60
C VAL A 236 3.21 18.29 -22.06
N SER A 237 3.52 17.90 -23.30
CA SER A 237 4.80 18.19 -23.94
C SER A 237 5.06 19.72 -23.95
N PRO A 238 6.26 20.19 -23.57
CA PRO A 238 7.53 19.45 -23.48
C PRO A 238 7.84 18.82 -22.11
N ASN A 239 6.84 18.56 -21.28
CA ASN A 239 6.98 17.86 -19.99
C ASN A 239 7.96 18.54 -19.02
N ASN A 240 7.82 19.87 -18.88
CA ASN A 240 8.63 20.67 -17.97
C ASN A 240 8.62 20.09 -16.54
N ALA A 241 9.81 19.95 -15.95
CA ALA A 241 9.99 19.34 -14.65
C ALA A 241 10.55 20.34 -13.62
N THR A 242 10.05 20.31 -12.39
CA THR A 242 10.52 21.13 -11.26
C THR A 242 10.71 20.29 -10.01
N VAL A 243 11.95 20.23 -9.51
CA VAL A 243 12.26 19.59 -8.22
C VAL A 243 11.70 20.44 -7.07
N VAL A 244 10.96 19.81 -6.15
CA VAL A 244 10.32 20.50 -5.01
C VAL A 244 10.86 20.08 -3.64
N LEU A 245 11.55 18.94 -3.56
CA LEU A 245 12.25 18.44 -2.38
C LEU A 245 13.30 17.42 -2.82
N ASP A 246 14.54 17.49 -2.31
CA ASP A 246 15.64 16.56 -2.65
C ASP A 246 16.52 16.15 -1.45
N ASN A 247 16.20 16.65 -0.25
CA ASN A 247 16.99 16.39 0.95
C ASN A 247 16.18 16.48 2.24
N TYR A 248 16.75 15.95 3.32
CA TYR A 248 16.31 16.12 4.69
C TYR A 248 17.38 16.83 5.52
N PHE A 249 17.24 18.13 5.74
CA PHE A 249 18.21 18.99 6.44
C PHE A 249 19.64 18.86 5.89
N GLY A 250 19.78 18.81 4.56
CA GLY A 250 21.06 18.67 3.85
C GLY A 250 21.56 17.22 3.73
N ARG A 251 20.85 16.24 4.30
CA ARG A 251 21.13 14.81 4.12
C ARG A 251 20.33 14.30 2.93
N GLN A 252 20.96 13.52 2.04
CA GLN A 252 20.23 12.88 0.97
C GLN A 252 19.34 11.76 1.53
N PHE A 253 18.15 11.60 0.96
CA PHE A 253 17.35 10.40 1.09
C PHE A 253 18.10 9.16 0.55
N ASN A 254 17.64 7.97 0.92
CA ASN A 254 18.27 6.73 0.48
C ASN A 254 17.88 6.44 -0.97
N SER A 255 16.63 6.01 -1.14
CA SER A 255 15.92 5.76 -2.39
C SER A 255 14.44 5.95 -2.09
N LEU A 256 13.87 7.04 -2.58
CA LEU A 256 12.47 7.30 -2.37
C LEU A 256 11.64 6.35 -3.24
N ASN A 257 10.62 5.75 -2.66
CA ASN A 257 9.85 4.71 -3.34
C ASN A 257 8.48 5.22 -3.76
N ASP A 258 7.48 5.27 -2.87
CA ASP A 258 6.13 5.68 -3.23
C ASP A 258 5.71 7.00 -2.55
N ILE A 259 4.67 7.65 -3.11
CA ILE A 259 4.22 8.99 -2.75
C ILE A 259 2.69 9.11 -2.85
N LYS A 260 2.07 9.81 -1.89
CA LYS A 260 0.63 10.08 -1.90
C LYS A 260 0.29 11.47 -1.36
N VAL A 261 -0.69 12.12 -1.99
CA VAL A 261 -1.28 13.37 -1.49
C VAL A 261 -2.43 13.06 -0.54
N HIS A 262 -2.27 13.49 0.72
CA HIS A 262 -3.31 13.41 1.74
C HIS A 262 -4.45 14.41 1.44
N PRO A 263 -5.72 14.16 1.87
CA PRO A 263 -6.81 15.11 1.69
C PRO A 263 -6.55 16.55 2.18
N SER A 264 -5.62 16.73 3.13
CA SER A 264 -5.19 18.04 3.61
C SER A 264 -4.22 18.79 2.67
N GLY A 265 -3.86 18.23 1.51
CA GLY A 265 -2.85 18.77 0.59
C GLY A 265 -1.39 18.51 0.99
N LYS A 266 -1.14 17.84 2.13
CA LYS A 266 0.21 17.43 2.54
C LYS A 266 0.64 16.20 1.73
N ILE A 267 1.93 16.12 1.42
CA ILE A 267 2.52 15.04 0.64
C ILE A 267 3.19 14.06 1.59
N PHE A 268 2.94 12.76 1.42
CA PHE A 268 3.55 11.69 2.21
C PHE A 268 4.29 10.75 1.30
N PHE A 269 5.43 10.25 1.74
CA PHE A 269 6.27 9.39 0.91
C PHE A 269 7.13 8.45 1.74
N THR A 270 7.57 7.36 1.11
CA THR A 270 8.42 6.33 1.72
C THR A 270 9.86 6.50 1.26
N ASP A 271 10.80 6.36 2.20
CA ASP A 271 12.24 6.28 1.92
C ASP A 271 12.72 4.90 2.35
N VAL A 272 13.23 4.13 1.39
CA VAL A 272 13.58 2.72 1.58
C VAL A 272 15.07 2.50 1.38
N THR A 273 15.59 1.52 2.11
CA THR A 273 16.97 1.04 2.04
C THR A 273 17.00 -0.38 1.51
N SER A 274 18.16 -0.80 1.03
CA SER A 274 18.42 -2.18 0.63
C SER A 274 19.66 -2.71 1.35
N VAL A 275 19.58 -2.85 2.68
CA VAL A 275 20.72 -3.35 3.49
C VAL A 275 20.81 -4.88 3.56
N HIS A 276 19.82 -5.59 3.04
CA HIS A 276 19.83 -7.06 2.89
C HIS A 276 19.93 -7.44 1.40
N ASP A 277 20.76 -8.45 1.11
CA ASP A 277 21.45 -8.78 -0.16
C ASP A 277 20.55 -9.11 -1.38
N SER A 278 19.25 -8.86 -1.29
CA SER A 278 18.24 -9.30 -2.28
C SER A 278 17.07 -8.33 -2.46
N ALA A 279 16.93 -7.31 -1.62
CA ALA A 279 15.96 -6.24 -1.89
C ALA A 279 16.50 -5.30 -2.97
N ARG A 280 15.74 -5.14 -4.04
CA ARG A 280 16.13 -4.39 -5.25
C ARG A 280 15.82 -2.91 -5.10
N TYR A 281 16.71 -2.17 -4.46
CA TYR A 281 16.68 -0.70 -4.48
C TYR A 281 18.03 -0.14 -4.86
N GLY A 282 18.16 1.19 -4.91
CA GLY A 282 19.29 1.83 -5.57
C GLY A 282 20.68 1.37 -5.12
N PHE A 283 20.88 1.03 -3.84
CA PHE A 283 22.17 0.56 -3.38
C PHE A 283 22.50 -0.87 -3.86
N ILE A 284 21.57 -1.83 -3.74
CA ILE A 284 21.78 -3.21 -4.21
C ILE A 284 21.81 -3.28 -5.75
N ASN A 285 21.00 -2.46 -6.43
CA ASN A 285 21.03 -2.28 -7.88
C ASN A 285 22.23 -1.43 -8.34
N ARG A 286 23.11 -1.00 -7.42
CA ARG A 286 24.40 -0.33 -7.69
C ARG A 286 24.32 1.01 -8.41
N PHE A 287 23.20 1.70 -8.32
CA PHE A 287 23.04 3.07 -8.83
C PHE A 287 22.93 4.12 -7.72
N ARG A 288 22.97 3.74 -6.43
CA ARG A 288 23.05 4.65 -5.28
C ARG A 288 24.21 4.31 -4.34
N PRO A 289 24.71 5.29 -3.58
CA PRO A 289 25.60 5.04 -2.44
C PRO A 289 24.87 4.26 -1.32
N ALA A 290 25.65 3.79 -0.34
CA ALA A 290 25.09 3.13 0.83
C ALA A 290 24.11 4.05 1.59
N PRO A 291 22.99 3.50 2.10
CA PRO A 291 21.98 4.28 2.81
C PRO A 291 22.55 4.88 4.10
N LEU A 292 22.05 6.06 4.46
CA LEU A 292 22.50 6.83 5.63
C LEU A 292 21.35 7.18 6.59
N MET A 293 20.11 6.87 6.22
CA MET A 293 18.91 7.10 7.03
C MET A 293 18.12 5.80 7.21
N PRO A 294 17.39 5.63 8.32
CA PRO A 294 16.52 4.48 8.52
C PRO A 294 15.35 4.48 7.53
N ASN A 295 14.76 3.30 7.33
CA ASN A 295 13.51 3.10 6.60
C ASN A 295 12.35 3.82 7.30
N GLN A 296 11.75 4.81 6.64
CA GLN A 296 10.77 5.71 7.28
C GLN A 296 9.73 6.24 6.31
N VAL A 297 8.61 6.69 6.88
CA VAL A 297 7.59 7.47 6.16
C VAL A 297 7.75 8.93 6.55
N TYR A 298 7.81 9.79 5.54
CA TYR A 298 7.95 11.23 5.70
C TYR A 298 6.68 11.95 5.26
N GLN A 299 6.51 13.16 5.76
CA GLN A 299 5.51 14.13 5.33
C GLN A 299 6.22 15.42 4.91
N PHE A 300 5.92 15.91 3.73
CA PHE A 300 6.35 17.19 3.18
C PHE A 300 5.17 18.13 3.03
N ASP A 301 5.31 19.34 3.57
CA ASP A 301 4.31 20.39 3.50
C ASP A 301 4.69 21.34 2.36
N PRO A 302 3.95 21.36 1.24
CA PRO A 302 4.32 22.15 0.08
C PRO A 302 4.24 23.67 0.31
N VAL A 303 3.48 24.12 1.33
CA VAL A 303 3.31 25.54 1.66
C VAL A 303 4.47 26.04 2.51
N THR A 304 4.76 25.34 3.61
CA THR A 304 5.81 25.76 4.56
C THR A 304 7.19 25.22 4.19
N ARG A 305 7.25 24.26 3.25
CA ARG A 305 8.44 23.48 2.88
C ARG A 305 9.04 22.66 4.03
N ALA A 306 8.28 22.46 5.11
CA ALA A 306 8.70 21.63 6.21
C ALA A 306 8.58 20.14 5.85
N THR A 307 9.62 19.38 6.15
CA THR A 307 9.64 17.90 6.04
C THR A 307 9.87 17.30 7.42
N ARG A 308 9.12 16.25 7.76
CA ARG A 308 9.32 15.50 9.00
C ARG A 308 8.98 14.02 8.84
N VAL A 309 9.49 13.21 9.73
CA VAL A 309 9.11 11.79 9.86
C VAL A 309 7.73 11.70 10.52
N VAL A 310 6.88 10.79 10.02
CA VAL A 310 5.54 10.52 10.57
C VAL A 310 5.36 9.09 11.06
N ALA A 311 6.16 8.15 10.57
CA ALA A 311 6.19 6.76 11.01
C ALA A 311 7.58 6.14 10.79
N SER A 312 7.93 5.16 11.63
CA SER A 312 9.17 4.38 11.59
C SER A 312 8.87 2.90 11.88
N ASP A 313 9.91 2.10 12.09
CA ASP A 313 9.82 0.69 12.50
C ASP A 313 9.23 -0.22 11.42
N PHE A 314 9.57 0.09 10.17
CA PHE A 314 9.36 -0.75 8.99
C PHE A 314 10.65 -1.48 8.63
N ASP A 315 10.52 -2.65 8.03
CA ASP A 315 11.66 -3.29 7.40
C ASP A 315 11.95 -2.63 6.04
N LYS A 316 10.98 -2.58 5.12
CA LYS A 316 11.09 -1.90 3.82
C LYS A 316 9.76 -1.25 3.43
N PRO A 317 9.49 0.00 3.86
CA PRO A 317 8.23 0.68 3.55
C PRO A 317 8.18 0.95 2.04
N ASN A 318 7.04 0.66 1.44
CA ASN A 318 6.87 0.78 0.00
C ASN A 318 5.64 1.65 -0.33
N GLY A 319 4.53 1.05 -0.74
CA GLY A 319 3.30 1.74 -1.09
C GLY A 319 2.67 2.49 0.10
N ILE A 320 2.05 3.64 -0.18
CA ILE A 320 1.29 4.42 0.81
C ILE A 320 -0.06 4.91 0.27
N ALA A 321 -1.12 4.68 1.04
CA ALA A 321 -2.46 5.16 0.72
C ALA A 321 -3.21 5.65 1.96
N PHE A 322 -4.31 6.36 1.73
CA PHE A 322 -5.21 6.85 2.76
C PHE A 322 -6.65 6.43 2.44
N ASP A 323 -7.47 6.30 3.48
CA ASP A 323 -8.92 6.31 3.29
C ASP A 323 -9.41 7.67 2.75
N ALA A 324 -10.68 7.73 2.33
CA ALA A 324 -11.29 8.93 1.75
C ALA A 324 -11.10 10.18 2.63
N ALA A 325 -11.24 9.99 3.94
CA ALA A 325 -11.23 11.04 4.94
C ALA A 325 -9.82 11.45 5.36
N GLY A 326 -8.79 10.68 5.00
CA GLY A 326 -7.42 10.88 5.47
C GLY A 326 -7.24 10.51 6.94
N THR A 327 -8.18 9.76 7.53
CA THR A 327 -8.14 9.38 8.94
C THR A 327 -7.35 8.11 9.19
N THR A 328 -7.22 7.26 8.17
CA THR A 328 -6.44 6.03 8.21
C THR A 328 -5.38 6.08 7.11
N ALA A 329 -4.14 5.78 7.48
CA ALA A 329 -3.05 5.55 6.53
C ALA A 329 -2.76 4.05 6.44
N TYR A 330 -2.44 3.60 5.24
CA TYR A 330 -1.99 2.24 4.95
C TYR A 330 -0.61 2.30 4.34
N VAL A 331 0.33 1.50 4.86
CA VAL A 331 1.70 1.43 4.37
C VAL A 331 2.08 -0.03 4.18
N THR A 332 2.56 -0.38 3.00
CA THR A 332 3.06 -1.74 2.72
C THR A 332 4.50 -1.88 3.16
N ASP A 333 4.87 -3.08 3.61
CA ASP A 333 6.21 -3.42 4.06
C ASP A 333 6.68 -4.67 3.30
N THR A 334 7.69 -4.48 2.46
CA THR A 334 8.23 -5.47 1.52
C THR A 334 9.45 -6.21 2.06
N GLY A 335 9.57 -6.33 3.38
CA GLY A 335 10.73 -6.93 4.04
C GLY A 335 11.18 -8.27 3.45
N THR A 336 10.26 -9.19 3.11
CA THR A 336 10.59 -10.50 2.51
C THR A 336 11.19 -10.43 1.11
N ALA A 337 11.13 -9.28 0.41
CA ALA A 337 11.88 -9.07 -0.83
C ALA A 337 13.41 -9.25 -0.60
N GLY A 338 13.84 -9.17 0.66
CA GLY A 338 15.16 -9.57 1.15
C GLY A 338 15.42 -11.09 1.22
N GLY A 339 14.57 -11.93 0.63
CA GLY A 339 14.77 -13.38 0.48
C GLY A 339 14.52 -14.21 1.74
N ASP A 340 14.37 -13.57 2.89
CA ASP A 340 13.90 -14.21 4.12
C ASP A 340 12.37 -14.15 4.19
N GLN A 341 11.72 -15.30 4.04
CA GLN A 341 10.26 -15.42 4.08
C GLN A 341 9.67 -15.21 5.50
N THR A 342 10.50 -15.03 6.52
CA THR A 342 10.06 -14.74 7.89
C THR A 342 9.92 -13.25 8.18
N GLU A 343 10.41 -12.39 7.27
CA GLU A 343 10.30 -10.94 7.35
C GLU A 343 8.90 -10.43 6.92
N PRO A 344 8.61 -9.12 7.04
CA PRO A 344 7.30 -8.60 6.65
C PRO A 344 6.99 -8.77 5.15
N ALA A 345 5.82 -9.34 4.85
CA ALA A 345 5.09 -9.18 3.59
C ALA A 345 3.70 -8.62 3.92
N SER A 346 3.68 -7.50 4.65
CA SER A 346 2.50 -7.05 5.39
C SER A 346 2.05 -5.65 5.00
N ILE A 347 0.77 -5.39 5.15
CA ILE A 347 0.17 -4.05 5.10
C ILE A 347 -0.13 -3.62 6.53
N TYR A 348 0.38 -2.46 6.93
CA TYR A 348 0.12 -1.86 8.22
C TYR A 348 -0.86 -0.69 8.09
N ALA A 349 -1.84 -0.64 8.98
CA ALA A 349 -2.75 0.49 9.13
C ALA A 349 -2.34 1.38 10.32
N PHE A 350 -2.63 2.67 10.21
CA PHE A 350 -2.33 3.68 11.22
C PHE A 350 -3.49 4.67 11.32
N ASP A 351 -3.74 5.16 12.52
CA ASP A 351 -4.60 6.34 12.70
C ASP A 351 -3.78 7.58 12.36
N VAL A 352 -4.34 8.47 11.55
CA VAL A 352 -3.71 9.76 11.22
C VAL A 352 -4.19 10.79 12.22
N ASP A 353 -3.26 11.35 12.99
CA ASP A 353 -3.58 12.40 13.93
C ASP A 353 -4.10 13.65 13.19
N PRO A 354 -5.31 14.16 13.50
CA PRO A 354 -5.94 15.21 12.69
C PRO A 354 -5.24 16.58 12.78
N VAL A 355 -4.37 16.78 13.77
CA VAL A 355 -3.65 18.04 13.98
C VAL A 355 -2.26 17.94 13.37
N THR A 356 -1.48 16.98 13.85
CA THR A 356 -0.07 16.82 13.49
C THR A 356 0.10 16.04 12.18
N HIS A 357 -0.84 15.16 11.84
CA HIS A 357 -0.73 14.12 10.81
C HIS A 357 0.35 13.07 11.10
N ALA A 358 0.74 12.91 12.37
CA ALA A 358 1.56 11.77 12.78
C ALA A 358 0.76 10.47 12.67
N PHE A 359 1.42 9.39 12.28
CA PHE A 359 0.80 8.07 12.23
C PHE A 359 0.86 7.44 13.62
N LYS A 360 -0.27 6.97 14.11
CA LYS A 360 -0.45 6.40 15.46
C LYS A 360 -1.04 5.00 15.36
N ASN A 361 -0.94 4.25 16.45
CA ASN A 361 -1.63 2.96 16.62
C ASN A 361 -1.39 1.99 15.46
N ARG A 362 -0.10 1.76 15.12
CA ARG A 362 0.32 0.78 14.12
C ARG A 362 -0.33 -0.56 14.41
N ARG A 363 -0.99 -1.12 13.40
CA ARG A 363 -1.63 -2.43 13.45
C ARG A 363 -1.44 -3.14 12.12
N VAL A 364 -1.28 -4.46 12.16
CA VAL A 364 -1.33 -5.27 10.93
C VAL A 364 -2.75 -5.20 10.39
N LEU A 365 -2.89 -4.86 9.12
CA LEU A 365 -4.13 -5.04 8.36
C LEU A 365 -4.11 -6.41 7.68
N ALA A 366 -3.09 -6.66 6.87
CA ALA A 366 -3.03 -7.84 6.02
C ALA A 366 -1.60 -8.39 5.89
N TYR A 367 -1.51 -9.67 5.52
CA TYR A 367 -0.28 -10.36 5.12
C TYR A 367 -0.51 -10.97 3.74
N ALA A 368 0.32 -10.63 2.77
CA ALA A 368 0.21 -11.13 1.40
C ALA A 368 0.65 -12.60 1.34
N ASP A 369 -0.15 -13.47 0.73
CA ASP A 369 0.19 -14.89 0.62
C ASP A 369 1.16 -15.19 -0.54
N ALA A 370 1.33 -14.25 -1.47
CA ALA A 370 2.18 -14.36 -2.64
C ALA A 370 3.04 -13.10 -2.80
N GLY A 371 4.36 -13.27 -2.81
CA GLY A 371 5.35 -12.19 -2.90
C GLY A 371 5.27 -11.23 -1.71
N VAL A 372 5.25 -9.94 -2.02
CA VAL A 372 5.12 -8.83 -1.08
C VAL A 372 3.99 -7.91 -1.53
N PRO A 373 3.28 -7.24 -0.60
CA PRO A 373 2.41 -6.12 -0.97
C PRO A 373 3.28 -4.93 -1.35
N ASP A 374 3.14 -4.43 -2.57
CA ASP A 374 3.96 -3.37 -3.16
C ASP A 374 3.17 -2.06 -3.21
N GLY A 375 2.83 -1.54 -4.39
CA GLY A 375 1.91 -0.43 -4.56
C GLY A 375 0.53 -0.71 -3.94
N ILE A 376 -0.16 0.36 -3.50
CA ILE A 376 -1.40 0.24 -2.71
C ILE A 376 -2.44 1.32 -3.07
N GLN A 377 -3.71 0.91 -3.13
CA GLN A 377 -4.86 1.81 -3.33
C GLN A 377 -6.00 1.47 -2.36
N VAL A 378 -6.90 2.43 -2.16
CA VAL A 378 -8.11 2.27 -1.34
C VAL A 378 -9.31 2.72 -2.17
N ASP A 379 -10.38 1.92 -2.19
CA ASP A 379 -11.62 2.28 -2.88
C ASP A 379 -12.59 3.07 -2.00
N THR A 380 -13.69 3.54 -2.60
CA THR A 380 -14.75 4.32 -1.93
C THR A 380 -15.45 3.63 -0.79
N ASN A 381 -15.36 2.30 -0.70
CA ASN A 381 -15.94 1.50 0.37
C ASN A 381 -14.92 1.12 1.46
N GLY A 382 -13.66 1.56 1.32
CA GLY A 382 -12.60 1.27 2.27
C GLY A 382 -11.93 -0.10 2.09
N ASN A 383 -12.11 -0.75 0.93
CA ASN A 383 -11.33 -1.93 0.61
C ASN A 383 -9.92 -1.50 0.15
N VAL A 384 -8.93 -2.31 0.50
CA VAL A 384 -7.51 -2.04 0.30
C VAL A 384 -6.97 -3.00 -0.75
N TYR A 385 -6.34 -2.46 -1.79
CA TYR A 385 -5.81 -3.17 -2.94
C TYR A 385 -4.29 -3.06 -2.90
N SER A 386 -3.56 -4.15 -3.11
CA SER A 386 -2.11 -4.07 -3.26
C SER A 386 -1.57 -5.02 -4.32
N GLY A 387 -0.52 -4.57 -5.01
CA GLY A 387 0.23 -5.34 -5.98
C GLY A 387 1.00 -6.41 -5.23
N CYS A 388 0.92 -7.64 -5.68
CA CYS A 388 1.48 -8.81 -5.04
C CYS A 388 2.14 -9.72 -6.07
N GLY A 389 2.76 -10.80 -5.60
CA GLY A 389 3.47 -11.74 -6.46
C GLY A 389 2.58 -12.38 -7.54
N ASP A 390 1.29 -12.55 -7.29
CA ASP A 390 0.35 -13.24 -8.19
C ASP A 390 -0.67 -12.33 -8.89
N GLY A 391 -0.54 -11.02 -8.75
CA GLY A 391 -1.45 -10.03 -9.31
C GLY A 391 -1.82 -8.96 -8.29
N VAL A 392 -3.08 -8.55 -8.23
CA VAL A 392 -3.56 -7.61 -7.19
C VAL A 392 -4.44 -8.34 -6.19
N GLN A 393 -4.14 -8.21 -4.90
CA GLN A 393 -4.95 -8.76 -3.81
C GLN A 393 -5.79 -7.67 -3.17
N VAL A 394 -6.99 -8.02 -2.71
CA VAL A 394 -7.96 -7.07 -2.15
C VAL A 394 -8.46 -7.54 -0.79
N TRP A 395 -8.31 -6.68 0.20
CA TRP A 395 -8.78 -6.90 1.57
C TRP A 395 -9.86 -5.91 1.94
N ASP A 396 -10.78 -6.31 2.81
CA ASP A 396 -11.67 -5.34 3.46
C ASP A 396 -10.94 -4.53 4.54
N SER A 397 -11.63 -3.53 5.09
CA SER A 397 -11.11 -2.68 6.18
C SER A 397 -10.76 -3.43 7.48
N THR A 398 -11.16 -4.69 7.62
CA THR A 398 -10.83 -5.55 8.76
C THR A 398 -9.62 -6.46 8.51
N GLY A 399 -9.12 -6.49 7.27
CA GLY A 399 -7.98 -7.31 6.87
C GLY A 399 -8.34 -8.68 6.29
N ILE A 400 -9.62 -8.95 6.04
CA ILE A 400 -10.04 -10.20 5.40
C ILE A 400 -9.82 -10.12 3.90
N LEU A 401 -9.11 -11.11 3.34
CA LEU A 401 -8.89 -11.22 1.90
C LEU A 401 -10.23 -11.53 1.21
N LEU A 402 -10.69 -10.60 0.38
CA LEU A 402 -11.92 -10.72 -0.38
C LEU A 402 -11.70 -11.48 -1.69
N GLY A 403 -10.61 -11.15 -2.38
CA GLY A 403 -10.36 -11.66 -3.72
C GLY A 403 -9.04 -11.21 -4.30
N LYS A 404 -8.74 -11.71 -5.50
CA LYS A 404 -7.57 -11.33 -6.28
C LYS A 404 -7.93 -11.10 -7.74
N PHE A 405 -7.30 -10.10 -8.33
CA PHE A 405 -7.08 -10.01 -9.77
C PHE A 405 -5.86 -10.89 -10.07
N PHE A 406 -6.09 -12.19 -10.28
CA PHE A 406 -5.02 -13.16 -10.40
C PHE A 406 -4.43 -13.11 -11.82
N LEU A 407 -3.14 -12.76 -11.91
CA LEU A 407 -2.38 -12.64 -13.16
C LEU A 407 -1.40 -13.80 -13.37
N GLY A 408 -1.09 -14.56 -12.30
CA GLY A 408 -0.04 -15.58 -12.32
C GLY A 408 1.38 -15.01 -12.44
N THR A 409 1.52 -13.69 -12.34
CA THR A 409 2.77 -12.93 -12.38
C THR A 409 2.65 -11.74 -11.44
N THR A 410 3.79 -11.20 -11.03
CA THR A 410 3.85 -10.04 -10.15
C THR A 410 3.14 -8.84 -10.76
N SER A 411 2.38 -8.13 -9.92
CA SER A 411 2.01 -6.74 -10.17
C SER A 411 2.70 -5.86 -9.16
N ALA A 412 3.42 -4.83 -9.62
CA ALA A 412 4.09 -3.89 -8.75
C ALA A 412 3.13 -2.79 -8.28
N ASN A 413 2.31 -2.22 -9.17
CA ASN A 413 1.36 -1.17 -8.78
C ASN A 413 0.07 -1.18 -9.59
N MET A 414 -0.94 -0.43 -9.14
CA MET A 414 -2.25 -0.26 -9.78
C MET A 414 -2.85 1.11 -9.49
N VAL A 415 -3.79 1.55 -10.33
CA VAL A 415 -4.56 2.77 -10.09
C VAL A 415 -5.97 2.66 -10.64
N PHE A 416 -6.93 3.27 -9.94
CA PHE A 416 -8.27 3.52 -10.49
C PHE A 416 -8.16 4.59 -11.58
N ALA A 417 -8.58 4.26 -12.80
CA ALA A 417 -8.44 5.12 -13.97
C ALA A 417 -9.79 5.63 -14.46
N GLY A 418 -10.47 6.44 -13.64
CA GLY A 418 -11.84 6.89 -13.89
C GLY A 418 -12.88 5.83 -13.51
N GLU A 419 -14.14 6.04 -13.88
CA GLU A 419 -15.23 5.16 -13.47
C GLU A 419 -15.09 3.76 -14.07
N GLY A 420 -15.13 2.76 -13.18
CA GLY A 420 -15.18 1.34 -13.52
C GLY A 420 -13.93 0.76 -14.18
N ARG A 421 -12.76 1.41 -14.04
CA ARG A 421 -11.49 0.92 -14.58
C ARG A 421 -10.42 0.85 -13.49
N LEU A 422 -9.78 -0.31 -13.37
CA LEU A 422 -8.54 -0.49 -12.61
C LEU A 422 -7.43 -0.87 -13.59
N VAL A 423 -6.38 -0.05 -13.66
CA VAL A 423 -5.19 -0.38 -14.44
C VAL A 423 -4.14 -1.01 -13.53
N ILE A 424 -3.57 -2.12 -13.97
CA ILE A 424 -2.64 -2.95 -13.22
C ILE A 424 -1.33 -3.04 -14.00
N LEU A 425 -0.23 -2.63 -13.35
CA LEU A 425 1.12 -2.68 -13.90
C LEU A 425 1.78 -4.00 -13.48
N ALA A 426 2.21 -4.80 -14.45
CA ALA A 426 2.70 -6.16 -14.25
C ALA A 426 4.04 -6.38 -14.96
N GLU A 427 5.00 -5.48 -14.69
CA GLU A 427 6.36 -5.43 -15.24
C GLU A 427 6.37 -5.27 -16.77
N THR A 428 6.22 -6.38 -17.48
CA THR A 428 6.27 -6.48 -18.95
C THR A 428 4.91 -6.38 -19.60
N LYS A 429 3.86 -6.09 -18.82
CA LYS A 429 2.47 -6.05 -19.27
C LYS A 429 1.67 -4.99 -18.51
N ILE A 430 0.66 -4.45 -19.18
CA ILE A 430 -0.42 -3.68 -18.54
C ILE A 430 -1.71 -4.46 -18.69
N PHE A 431 -2.46 -4.57 -17.60
CA PHE A 431 -3.82 -5.09 -17.61
C PHE A 431 -4.82 -4.01 -17.25
N VAL A 432 -6.01 -4.06 -17.84
CA VAL A 432 -7.14 -3.22 -17.46
C VAL A 432 -8.28 -4.12 -17.04
N ALA A 433 -8.74 -3.94 -15.80
CA ALA A 433 -9.93 -4.57 -15.28
C ALA A 433 -11.11 -3.59 -15.35
N LYS A 434 -12.23 -4.07 -15.90
CA LYS A 434 -13.54 -3.44 -15.81
C LYS A 434 -14.20 -3.93 -14.54
N ILE A 435 -14.53 -3.01 -13.63
CA ILE A 435 -15.08 -3.33 -12.31
C ILE A 435 -16.15 -2.33 -11.89
N ALA A 436 -16.90 -2.63 -10.83
CA ALA A 436 -17.88 -1.71 -10.25
C ALA A 436 -17.30 -0.77 -9.18
N ALA A 437 -16.21 -1.18 -8.52
CA ALA A 437 -15.54 -0.33 -7.53
C ALA A 437 -14.91 0.91 -8.15
N SER A 438 -14.88 1.98 -7.35
CA SER A 438 -14.30 3.27 -7.74
C SER A 438 -13.28 3.74 -6.72
N GLY A 439 -12.22 4.39 -7.20
CA GLY A 439 -11.29 5.13 -6.36
C GLY A 439 -11.80 6.52 -6.00
N PHE A 440 -10.97 7.30 -5.31
CA PHE A 440 -11.24 8.71 -5.04
C PHE A 440 -10.46 9.60 -6.02
N PRO A 441 -11.09 10.62 -6.62
CA PRO A 441 -10.35 11.60 -7.41
C PRO A 441 -9.42 12.42 -6.52
N LEU A 442 -8.19 12.65 -6.98
CA LEU A 442 -7.25 13.57 -6.33
C LEU A 442 -7.53 15.05 -6.69
N GLY A 443 -8.23 15.30 -7.80
CA GLY A 443 -8.35 16.61 -8.45
C GLY A 443 -9.03 17.75 -7.67
N ASN A 444 -9.54 17.51 -6.47
CA ASN A 444 -10.14 18.55 -5.60
C ASN A 444 -9.37 18.80 -4.28
N ARG A 445 -8.14 18.28 -4.16
CA ARG A 445 -7.29 18.46 -2.96
C ARG A 445 -6.32 19.64 -3.20
N SER A 446 -6.87 20.86 -3.24
CA SER A 446 -6.12 22.12 -3.41
C SER A 446 -5.53 22.64 -2.10
#